data_AF-X0ZGH1-F1
#
_entry.id   AF-X0ZGH1-F1
#
_cell.length_a   1.000
_cell.length_b   1.000
_cell.length_c   1.000
_cell.angle_alpha   90.00
_cell.angle_beta   90.00
_cell.angle_gamma   90.00
#
_symmetry.space_group_name_H-M   'P 1'
#
loop_
_entity.id
_entity.type
_entity.pdbx_description
1 polymer ?
#
loop_
_entity_poly.entity_id
_entity_poly.type
_entity_poly.pdbx_seq_one_letter_code
_entity_poly.pdbx_strand_id
1 'polypeptide(L)'
;WDELIALSDKIVADGGTPWAIGFESGAASGWPATDWIEDIMLRTAGPDIYDQWVNHEISWTDKAVKTAWEVFGEIVQNEEYQYGGSTGTLTTDFGDAPAALFTDPPGAYMHRQASFITGFFPEGLEVGTDYDFFPFPSIDPAYGIPVLGGADLIVVFNNTPEVQQLVKYLATAQPQEIWAAKGGGFISPNKAVSLDAYPDELTKKMAEMVVNAEVFRFDASDLMPAAVGSGSFWTGTLDYVGGKDLDTVLEEIEDSAVDAY
;
A
#
# COMPACT_ATOMS: atom_id res chain seq x y z
N TRP A 1 8.85 8.08 -11.52
CA TRP A 1 9.05 6.63 -11.69
C TRP A 1 10.47 6.35 -12.12
N ASP A 2 10.89 6.88 -13.26
CA ASP A 2 12.24 6.68 -13.81
C ASP A 2 13.38 6.94 -12.83
N GLU A 3 13.28 7.97 -11.97
CA GLU A 3 14.28 8.24 -10.93
C GLU A 3 14.34 7.15 -9.85
N LEU A 4 13.20 6.53 -9.52
CA LEU A 4 13.13 5.43 -8.55
C LEU A 4 13.77 4.16 -9.14
N ILE A 5 13.46 3.84 -10.40
CA ILE A 5 14.10 2.71 -11.12
C ILE A 5 15.61 2.95 -11.27
N ALA A 6 16.03 4.16 -11.67
CA ALA A 6 17.45 4.50 -11.77
C ALA A 6 18.18 4.42 -10.42
N LEU A 7 17.51 4.75 -9.31
CA LEU A 7 18.04 4.55 -7.97
C LEU A 7 18.18 3.06 -7.65
N SER A 8 17.18 2.24 -7.98
CA SER A 8 17.25 0.78 -7.82
C SER A 8 18.41 0.18 -8.62
N ASP A 9 18.56 0.56 -9.90
CA ASP A 9 19.70 0.13 -10.73
C ASP A 9 21.04 0.52 -10.12
N LYS A 10 21.14 1.73 -9.58
CA LYS A 10 22.35 2.21 -8.92
C LYS A 10 22.68 1.38 -7.68
N ILE A 11 21.69 1.07 -6.85
CA ILE A 11 21.88 0.25 -5.65
C ILE A 11 22.40 -1.15 -6.03
N VAL A 12 21.82 -1.77 -7.06
CA VAL A 12 22.32 -3.06 -7.60
C VAL A 12 23.75 -2.94 -8.10
N ALA A 13 24.07 -1.91 -8.88
CA ALA A 13 25.42 -1.69 -9.41
C ALA A 13 26.46 -1.46 -8.30
N ASP A 14 26.06 -0.86 -7.18
CA ASP A 14 26.89 -0.65 -5.99
C ASP A 14 26.96 -1.92 -5.10
N GLY A 15 26.31 -3.02 -5.47
CA GLY A 15 26.35 -4.33 -4.82
C GLY A 15 25.33 -4.52 -3.69
N GLY A 16 24.32 -3.65 -3.60
CA GLY A 16 23.24 -3.71 -2.63
C GLY A 16 21.92 -4.20 -3.23
N THR A 17 20.90 -4.35 -2.37
CA THR A 17 19.55 -4.75 -2.79
C THR A 17 18.58 -3.58 -2.63
N PRO A 18 17.90 -3.12 -3.69
CA PRO A 18 16.97 -1.99 -3.61
C PRO A 18 15.84 -2.17 -2.59
N TRP A 19 15.10 -3.28 -2.65
CA TRP A 19 13.81 -3.43 -1.97
C TRP A 19 13.78 -4.57 -0.97
N ALA A 20 13.29 -4.29 0.23
CA ALA A 20 12.76 -5.29 1.14
C ALA A 20 11.25 -5.39 0.93
N ILE A 21 10.78 -6.55 0.48
CA ILE A 21 9.36 -6.79 0.17
C ILE A 21 8.93 -8.07 0.87
N GLY A 22 7.74 -8.08 1.44
CA GLY A 22 7.10 -9.26 2.01
C GLY A 22 5.62 -9.26 1.67
N PHE A 23 5.16 -10.36 1.08
CA PHE A 23 3.76 -10.55 0.68
C PHE A 23 3.04 -11.63 1.50
N GLU A 24 3.76 -12.32 2.38
CA GLU A 24 3.15 -13.29 3.30
C GLU A 24 2.38 -12.55 4.40
N SER A 25 1.18 -13.04 4.69
CA SER A 25 0.27 -12.49 5.71
C SER A 25 -0.76 -13.54 6.14
N GLY A 26 -0.35 -14.80 6.28
CA GLY A 26 -1.23 -15.93 6.56
C GLY A 26 -2.31 -16.11 5.49
N ALA A 27 -3.58 -16.18 5.92
CA ALA A 27 -4.72 -16.30 5.02
C ALA A 27 -4.96 -15.06 4.14
N ALA A 28 -4.29 -13.93 4.45
CA ALA A 28 -4.38 -12.71 3.67
C ALA A 28 -3.18 -12.50 2.72
N SER A 29 -2.27 -13.47 2.61
CA SER A 29 -1.09 -13.36 1.74
C SER A 29 -1.47 -12.88 0.33
N GLY A 30 -0.74 -11.90 -0.18
CA GLY A 30 -1.01 -11.23 -1.46
C GLY A 30 -1.62 -9.83 -1.32
N TRP A 31 -2.31 -9.51 -0.21
CA TRP A 31 -2.82 -8.15 0.03
C TRP A 31 -1.76 -7.05 -0.09
N PRO A 32 -0.51 -7.21 0.41
CA PRO A 32 0.43 -6.09 0.31
C PRO A 32 0.86 -5.83 -1.14
N ALA A 33 0.74 -6.81 -2.04
CA ALA A 33 1.04 -6.66 -3.46
C ALA A 33 -0.09 -5.94 -4.22
N THR A 34 -1.35 -6.09 -3.80
CA THR A 34 -2.46 -5.35 -4.42
C THR A 34 -2.28 -3.86 -4.26
N ASP A 35 -1.85 -3.40 -3.08
CA ASP A 35 -1.62 -1.99 -2.83
C ASP A 35 -0.60 -1.35 -3.80
N TRP A 36 0.43 -2.09 -4.22
CA TRP A 36 1.39 -1.61 -5.21
C TRP A 36 0.68 -1.35 -6.54
N ILE A 37 -0.07 -2.34 -7.01
CA ILE A 37 -0.78 -2.28 -8.29
C ILE A 37 -1.82 -1.17 -8.26
N GLU A 38 -2.51 -1.00 -7.15
CA GLU A 38 -3.53 0.03 -6.95
C GLU A 38 -2.93 1.46 -6.96
N ASP A 39 -1.83 1.69 -6.26
CA ASP A 39 -1.13 2.98 -6.24
C ASP A 39 -0.54 3.30 -7.62
N ILE A 40 0.00 2.28 -8.30
CA ILE A 40 0.47 2.38 -9.70
C ILE A 40 -0.70 2.71 -10.63
N MET A 41 -1.85 2.06 -10.50
CA MET A 41 -3.04 2.28 -11.33
C MET A 41 -3.54 3.73 -11.23
N LEU A 42 -3.56 4.30 -10.02
CA LEU A 42 -3.89 5.73 -9.83
C LEU A 42 -2.91 6.66 -10.55
N ARG A 43 -1.65 6.24 -10.73
CA ARG A 43 -0.57 7.04 -11.31
C ARG A 43 -0.34 6.79 -12.79
N THR A 44 -0.93 5.74 -13.36
CA THR A 44 -0.86 5.41 -14.80
C THR A 44 -2.18 5.67 -15.52
N ALA A 45 -3.32 5.54 -14.83
CA ALA A 45 -4.65 5.64 -15.43
C ALA A 45 -5.57 6.67 -14.74
N GLY A 46 -5.22 7.10 -13.52
CA GLY A 46 -5.97 8.11 -12.78
C GLY A 46 -7.21 7.58 -12.05
N PRO A 47 -7.87 8.44 -11.25
CA PRO A 47 -8.95 8.03 -10.34
C PRO A 47 -10.22 7.57 -11.07
N ASP A 48 -10.52 8.10 -12.25
CA ASP A 48 -11.75 7.74 -12.98
C ASP A 48 -11.68 6.30 -13.52
N ILE A 49 -10.53 5.89 -14.07
CA ILE A 49 -10.33 4.50 -14.53
C ILE A 49 -10.18 3.56 -13.34
N TYR A 50 -9.55 4.02 -12.26
CA TYR A 50 -9.49 3.27 -11.00
C TYR A 50 -10.89 2.94 -10.47
N ASP A 51 -11.79 3.92 -10.44
CA ASP A 51 -13.18 3.71 -10.00
C ASP A 51 -13.94 2.78 -10.96
N GLN A 52 -13.72 2.89 -12.27
CA GLN A 52 -14.31 1.96 -13.24
C GLN A 52 -13.83 0.52 -13.02
N TRP A 53 -12.54 0.32 -12.72
CA TRP A 53 -11.96 -0.99 -12.43
C TRP A 53 -12.52 -1.58 -11.14
N VAL A 54 -12.58 -0.78 -10.06
CA VAL A 54 -13.19 -1.18 -8.78
C VAL A 54 -14.66 -1.58 -8.94
N ASN A 55 -15.41 -0.92 -9.83
CA ASN A 55 -16.82 -1.24 -10.07
C ASN A 55 -17.04 -2.28 -11.19
N HIS A 56 -15.96 -2.89 -11.71
CA HIS A 56 -16.00 -3.82 -12.86
C HIS A 56 -16.71 -3.25 -14.11
N GLU A 57 -16.64 -1.93 -14.30
CA GLU A 57 -17.07 -1.26 -15.54
C GLU A 57 -16.03 -1.44 -16.66
N ILE A 58 -14.79 -1.77 -16.29
CA ILE A 58 -13.74 -2.28 -17.19
C ILE A 58 -13.25 -3.64 -16.71
N SER A 59 -12.82 -4.45 -17.67
CA SER A 59 -12.33 -5.82 -17.44
C SER A 59 -10.97 -5.80 -16.73
N TRP A 60 -10.65 -6.86 -15.98
CA TRP A 60 -9.30 -7.11 -15.48
C TRP A 60 -8.27 -7.30 -16.61
N THR A 61 -8.74 -7.64 -17.81
CA THR A 61 -7.91 -7.72 -19.02
C THR A 61 -7.78 -6.39 -19.76
N ASP A 62 -8.36 -5.30 -19.23
CA ASP A 62 -8.22 -3.96 -19.80
C ASP A 62 -6.75 -3.52 -19.83
N LYS A 63 -6.39 -2.77 -20.87
CA LYS A 63 -5.01 -2.31 -21.07
C LYS A 63 -4.50 -1.50 -19.88
N ALA A 64 -5.33 -0.67 -19.25
CA ALA A 64 -4.92 0.13 -18.10
C ALA A 64 -4.53 -0.74 -16.91
N VAL A 65 -5.33 -1.79 -16.63
CA VAL A 65 -5.03 -2.79 -15.59
C VAL A 65 -3.74 -3.50 -15.93
N LYS A 66 -3.61 -4.05 -17.15
CA LYS A 66 -2.38 -4.73 -17.58
C LYS A 66 -1.13 -3.84 -17.46
N THR A 67 -1.21 -2.58 -17.85
CA THR A 67 -0.10 -1.64 -17.70
C THR A 67 0.30 -1.43 -16.23
N ALA A 68 -0.64 -1.35 -15.29
CA ALA A 68 -0.31 -1.23 -13.88
C ALA A 68 0.44 -2.47 -13.35
N TRP A 69 0.03 -3.66 -13.77
CA TRP A 69 0.72 -4.91 -13.43
C TRP A 69 2.11 -5.03 -14.08
N GLU A 70 2.27 -4.61 -15.34
CA GLU A 70 3.57 -4.59 -16.02
C GLU A 70 4.55 -3.65 -15.31
N VAL A 71 4.10 -2.47 -14.88
CA VAL A 71 4.90 -1.51 -14.11
C VAL A 71 5.26 -2.06 -12.73
N PHE A 72 4.34 -2.75 -12.06
CA PHE A 72 4.66 -3.50 -10.83
C PHE A 72 5.74 -4.56 -11.10
N GLY A 73 5.61 -5.27 -12.23
CA GLY A 73 6.57 -6.27 -12.70
C GLY A 73 7.98 -5.75 -12.91
N GLU A 74 8.18 -4.47 -13.25
CA GLU A 74 9.52 -3.85 -13.35
C GLU A 74 10.33 -3.98 -12.05
N ILE A 75 9.65 -4.07 -10.89
CA ILE A 75 10.26 -4.30 -9.59
C ILE A 75 10.29 -5.79 -9.25
N VAL A 76 9.13 -6.44 -9.21
CA VAL A 76 9.00 -7.78 -8.61
C VAL A 76 9.41 -8.94 -9.52
N GLN A 77 9.61 -8.70 -10.81
CA GLN A 77 10.18 -9.69 -11.73
C GLN A 77 11.71 -9.57 -11.82
N ASN A 78 12.31 -8.55 -11.20
CA ASN A 78 13.76 -8.41 -11.13
C ASN A 78 14.28 -9.01 -9.81
N GLU A 79 14.94 -10.17 -9.90
CA GLU A 79 15.50 -10.87 -8.74
C GLU A 79 16.56 -10.04 -8.00
N GLU A 80 17.33 -9.20 -8.70
CA GLU A 80 18.37 -8.36 -8.09
C GLU A 80 17.77 -7.18 -7.32
N TYR A 81 16.52 -6.82 -7.60
CA TYR A 81 15.83 -5.74 -6.90
C TYR A 81 15.33 -6.15 -5.51
N GLN A 82 15.18 -7.44 -5.24
CA GLN A 82 14.43 -7.97 -4.11
C GLN A 82 15.33 -8.68 -3.11
N TYR A 83 15.18 -8.35 -1.84
CA TYR A 83 15.90 -9.03 -0.77
C TYR A 83 15.45 -10.49 -0.67
N GLY A 84 16.34 -11.42 -1.00
CA GLY A 84 16.02 -12.84 -1.09
C GLY A 84 15.32 -13.25 -2.39
N GLY A 85 15.25 -12.36 -3.39
CA GLY A 85 14.59 -12.62 -4.66
C GLY A 85 13.08 -12.77 -4.54
N SER A 86 12.43 -13.23 -5.61
CA SER A 86 10.99 -13.51 -5.65
C SER A 86 10.55 -14.48 -4.55
N THR A 87 11.37 -15.49 -4.26
CA THR A 87 11.11 -16.45 -3.18
C THR A 87 11.11 -15.76 -1.80
N GLY A 88 12.06 -14.86 -1.55
CA GLY A 88 12.11 -14.06 -0.32
C GLY A 88 10.86 -13.17 -0.19
N THR A 89 10.52 -12.46 -1.26
CA THR A 89 9.32 -11.62 -1.35
C THR A 89 8.04 -12.39 -1.02
N LEU A 90 7.88 -13.59 -1.58
CA LEU A 90 6.67 -14.42 -1.40
C LEU A 90 6.56 -15.06 -0.01
N THR A 91 7.68 -15.27 0.68
CA THR A 91 7.70 -16.06 1.93
C THR A 91 7.99 -15.24 3.19
N THR A 92 8.36 -13.97 3.04
CA THR A 92 8.59 -13.06 4.16
C THR A 92 7.27 -12.41 4.57
N ASP A 93 6.96 -12.47 5.87
CA ASP A 93 5.82 -11.76 6.46
C ASP A 93 5.97 -10.25 6.19
N PHE A 94 4.89 -9.59 5.79
CA PHE A 94 4.92 -8.16 5.43
C PHE A 94 5.47 -7.28 6.55
N GLY A 95 5.24 -7.64 7.82
CA GLY A 95 5.70 -6.93 9.01
C GLY A 95 7.16 -7.19 9.33
N ASP A 96 7.69 -8.36 8.97
CA ASP A 96 9.11 -8.71 9.13
C ASP A 96 9.99 -8.15 8.01
N ALA A 97 9.44 -7.96 6.81
CA ALA A 97 10.14 -7.43 5.64
C ALA A 97 11.00 -6.17 5.90
N PRO A 98 10.51 -5.11 6.58
CA PRO A 98 11.31 -3.92 6.83
C PRO A 98 12.55 -4.15 7.70
N ALA A 99 12.68 -5.27 8.43
CA ALA A 99 13.86 -5.54 9.25
C ALA A 99 15.17 -5.54 8.44
N ALA A 100 15.11 -5.87 7.14
CA ALA A 100 16.27 -5.84 6.26
C ALA A 100 16.88 -4.44 6.06
N LEU A 101 16.13 -3.36 6.34
CA LEU A 101 16.63 -1.99 6.27
C LEU A 101 17.59 -1.67 7.42
N PHE A 102 17.49 -2.39 8.53
CA PHE A 102 18.14 -2.05 9.80
C PHE A 102 19.28 -3.01 10.19
N THR A 103 19.79 -3.80 9.25
CA THR A 103 21.00 -4.61 9.46
C THR A 103 22.27 -3.79 9.20
N ASP A 104 23.43 -4.29 9.65
CA ASP A 104 24.74 -3.67 9.38
C ASP A 104 25.69 -4.69 8.70
N PRO A 105 25.98 -4.53 7.39
CA PRO A 105 25.41 -3.55 6.46
C PRO A 105 23.90 -3.81 6.18
N PRO A 106 23.14 -2.83 5.63
CA PRO A 106 21.73 -3.01 5.32
C PRO A 106 21.53 -4.10 4.26
N GLY A 107 20.55 -4.98 4.49
CA GLY A 107 20.17 -6.06 3.59
C GLY A 107 19.41 -5.54 2.37
N ALA A 108 18.63 -4.48 2.56
CA ALA A 108 18.03 -3.67 1.50
C ALA A 108 17.84 -2.21 1.92
N TYR A 109 17.54 -1.33 0.97
CA TYR A 109 17.57 0.12 1.18
C TYR A 109 16.19 0.79 1.21
N MET A 110 15.17 0.16 0.64
CA MET A 110 13.83 0.73 0.53
C MET A 110 12.76 -0.31 0.87
N HIS A 111 11.63 0.17 1.39
CA HIS A 111 10.43 -0.62 1.64
C HIS A 111 9.21 0.25 1.31
N ARG A 112 8.15 -0.35 0.77
CA ARG A 112 6.88 0.33 0.50
C ARG A 112 5.78 -0.37 1.28
N GLN A 113 5.11 0.39 2.13
CA GLN A 113 3.93 -0.01 2.87
C GLN A 113 3.21 1.23 3.41
N ALA A 114 1.96 1.08 3.86
CA ALA A 114 1.23 2.13 4.55
C ALA A 114 1.90 2.54 5.88
N SER A 115 1.49 3.69 6.43
CA SER A 115 2.12 4.35 7.58
C SER A 115 2.24 3.48 8.83
N PHE A 116 1.31 2.53 9.03
CA PHE A 116 1.32 1.63 10.19
C PHE A 116 2.58 0.75 10.25
N ILE A 117 3.30 0.55 9.14
CA ILE A 117 4.47 -0.32 9.09
C ILE A 117 5.56 0.10 10.07
N THR A 118 5.60 1.39 10.42
CA THR A 118 6.51 1.94 11.42
C THR A 118 6.35 1.28 12.80
N GLY A 119 5.15 0.75 13.10
CA GLY A 119 4.91 -0.03 14.32
C GLY A 119 5.60 -1.40 14.36
N PHE A 120 6.12 -1.88 13.23
CA PHE A 120 6.87 -3.14 13.10
C PHE A 120 8.39 -2.93 13.09
N PHE A 121 8.85 -1.67 13.04
CA PHE A 121 10.28 -1.40 13.04
C PHE A 121 10.91 -1.71 14.41
N PRO A 122 12.20 -2.05 14.46
CA PRO A 122 12.93 -2.20 15.71
C PRO A 122 12.77 -0.99 16.65
N GLU A 123 12.71 -1.24 17.96
CA GLU A 123 12.68 -0.16 18.95
C GLU A 123 13.98 0.65 18.96
N GLY A 124 13.88 1.93 19.31
CA GLY A 124 15.04 2.81 19.53
C GLY A 124 15.59 3.49 18.28
N LEU A 125 14.91 3.37 17.14
CA LEU A 125 15.24 4.10 15.91
C LEU A 125 14.82 5.57 16.00
N GLU A 126 15.63 6.43 15.41
CA GLU A 126 15.38 7.88 15.30
C GLU A 126 14.94 8.25 13.87
N VAL A 127 13.73 8.80 13.75
CA VAL A 127 13.18 9.34 12.50
C VAL A 127 14.08 10.46 11.96
N GLY A 128 14.39 10.41 10.66
CA GLY A 128 15.25 11.37 9.98
C GLY A 128 16.75 11.13 10.16
N THR A 129 17.14 10.22 11.07
CA THR A 129 18.52 9.74 11.23
C THR A 129 18.64 8.31 10.71
N ASP A 130 17.83 7.39 11.24
CA ASP A 130 17.91 5.96 10.93
C ASP A 130 16.96 5.55 9.80
N TYR A 131 15.84 6.26 9.63
CA TYR A 131 14.93 6.08 8.50
C TYR A 131 14.16 7.36 8.17
N ASP A 132 13.68 7.45 6.93
CA ASP A 132 12.75 8.48 6.47
C ASP A 132 11.78 7.85 5.47
N PHE A 133 10.83 8.62 4.95
CA PHE A 133 9.93 8.21 3.89
C PHE A 133 9.90 9.24 2.76
N PHE A 134 9.43 8.79 1.61
CA PHE A 134 9.02 9.67 0.52
C PHE A 134 7.71 9.13 -0.07
N PRO A 135 6.85 10.01 -0.63
CA PRO A 135 5.65 9.56 -1.33
C PRO A 135 6.01 8.64 -2.49
N PHE A 136 5.17 7.63 -2.77
CA PHE A 136 5.33 6.86 -3.99
C PHE A 136 5.38 7.84 -5.19
N PRO A 137 6.35 7.71 -6.10
CA PRO A 137 6.62 8.76 -7.08
C PRO A 137 5.51 8.84 -8.11
N SER A 138 5.35 10.00 -8.75
CA SER A 138 4.53 10.11 -9.95
C SER A 138 5.04 9.18 -11.05
N ILE A 139 4.13 8.56 -11.82
CA ILE A 139 4.44 7.74 -13.00
C ILE A 139 4.06 8.54 -14.25
N ASP A 140 2.77 8.83 -14.42
CA ASP A 140 2.30 9.86 -15.35
C ASP A 140 2.16 11.21 -14.62
N PRO A 141 2.89 12.26 -15.05
CA PRO A 141 2.77 13.60 -14.47
C PRO A 141 1.34 14.18 -14.50
N ALA A 142 0.46 13.70 -15.39
CA ALA A 142 -0.93 14.13 -15.47
C ALA A 142 -1.74 13.78 -14.21
N TYR A 143 -1.36 12.74 -13.48
CA TYR A 143 -2.05 12.28 -12.28
C TYR A 143 -1.33 12.67 -10.98
N GLY A 144 -0.11 13.19 -11.07
CA GLY A 144 0.64 13.72 -9.93
C GLY A 144 0.94 12.67 -8.86
N ILE A 145 0.64 13.00 -7.60
CA ILE A 145 0.88 12.15 -6.42
C ILE A 145 -0.46 11.95 -5.69
N PRO A 146 -1.34 11.06 -6.19
CA PRO A 146 -2.58 10.72 -5.49
C PRO A 146 -2.25 10.02 -4.16
N VAL A 147 -3.19 10.09 -3.21
CA VAL A 147 -3.10 9.35 -1.96
C VAL A 147 -3.99 8.12 -2.05
N LEU A 148 -3.38 6.96 -1.81
CA LEU A 148 -4.07 5.69 -1.62
C LEU A 148 -4.06 5.36 -0.12
N GLY A 149 -5.12 4.75 0.40
CA GLY A 149 -5.00 4.01 1.64
C GLY A 149 -6.30 3.40 2.17
N GLY A 150 -6.16 2.38 2.99
CA GLY A 150 -7.25 1.76 3.73
C GLY A 150 -7.74 2.59 4.91
N ALA A 151 -8.81 2.10 5.56
CA ALA A 151 -9.32 2.70 6.78
C ALA A 151 -9.85 1.69 7.78
N ASP A 152 -9.54 1.95 9.05
CA ASP A 152 -10.23 1.33 10.16
C ASP A 152 -11.63 1.94 10.33
N LEU A 153 -12.65 1.07 10.27
CA LEU A 153 -14.05 1.47 10.35
C LEU A 153 -14.66 1.06 11.70
N ILE A 154 -15.40 1.98 12.32
CA ILE A 154 -16.24 1.66 13.48
C ILE A 154 -17.63 1.26 12.96
N VAL A 155 -17.98 -0.03 13.13
CA VAL A 155 -19.27 -0.58 12.69
C VAL A 155 -20.24 -0.72 13.87
N VAL A 156 -21.48 -0.24 13.69
CA VAL A 156 -22.54 -0.31 14.70
C VAL A 156 -23.48 -1.48 14.42
N PHE A 157 -23.37 -2.54 15.22
CA PHE A 157 -24.26 -3.72 15.13
C PHE A 157 -25.61 -3.54 15.84
N ASN A 158 -25.64 -2.73 16.91
CA ASN A 158 -26.87 -2.41 17.64
C ASN A 158 -27.02 -0.89 17.78
N ASN A 159 -28.04 -0.35 17.11
CA ASN A 159 -28.23 1.09 16.99
C ASN A 159 -29.08 1.65 18.14
N THR A 160 -28.45 1.90 19.29
CA THR A 160 -29.08 2.57 20.44
C THR A 160 -28.65 4.04 20.56
N PRO A 161 -29.40 4.90 21.26
CA PRO A 161 -29.00 6.29 21.49
C PRO A 161 -27.62 6.45 22.16
N GLU A 162 -27.24 5.52 23.04
CA GLU A 162 -25.93 5.51 23.72
C GLU A 162 -24.80 5.18 22.74
N VAL A 163 -24.98 4.18 21.88
CA VAL A 163 -24.00 3.83 20.85
C VAL A 163 -23.82 4.97 19.86
N GLN A 164 -24.91 5.63 19.45
CA GLN A 164 -24.83 6.81 18.59
C GLN A 164 -24.03 7.95 19.23
N GLN A 165 -24.16 8.17 20.53
CA GLN A 165 -23.38 9.19 21.23
C GLN A 165 -21.89 8.86 21.25
N LEU A 166 -21.53 7.58 21.49
CA LEU A 166 -20.14 7.14 21.46
C LEU A 166 -19.52 7.29 20.07
N VAL A 167 -20.19 6.84 19.01
CA VAL A 167 -19.65 6.94 17.63
C VAL A 167 -19.51 8.40 17.20
N LYS A 168 -20.48 9.26 17.55
CA LYS A 168 -20.36 10.71 17.32
C LYS A 168 -19.16 11.31 18.03
N TYR A 169 -18.89 10.90 19.27
CA TYR A 169 -17.71 11.32 20.00
C TYR A 169 -16.42 10.85 19.29
N LEU A 170 -16.33 9.57 18.92
CA LEU A 170 -15.17 9.00 18.22
C LEU A 170 -14.89 9.67 16.85
N ALA A 171 -15.91 10.23 16.21
CA ALA A 171 -15.78 11.03 14.99
C ALA A 171 -15.28 12.47 15.22
N THR A 172 -15.16 12.94 16.47
CA THR A 172 -14.60 14.27 16.77
C THR A 172 -13.07 14.26 16.84
N ALA A 173 -12.46 15.45 16.86
CA ALA A 173 -11.00 15.59 16.90
C ALA A 173 -10.38 15.00 18.17
N GLN A 174 -10.97 15.25 19.34
CA GLN A 174 -10.37 14.89 20.64
C GLN A 174 -9.96 13.40 20.77
N PRO A 175 -10.83 12.40 20.54
CA PRO A 175 -10.41 11.00 20.63
C PRO A 175 -9.40 10.61 19.54
N GLN A 176 -9.45 11.25 18.37
CA GLN A 176 -8.50 10.98 17.29
C GLN A 176 -7.13 11.60 17.56
N GLU A 177 -7.06 12.77 18.21
CA GLU A 177 -5.82 13.37 18.72
C GLU A 177 -5.18 12.49 19.80
N ILE A 178 -6.00 11.90 20.69
CA ILE A 178 -5.51 10.91 21.68
C ILE A 178 -4.90 9.70 20.97
N TRP A 179 -5.46 9.27 19.85
CA TRP A 179 -4.96 8.14 19.08
C TRP A 179 -3.68 8.50 18.31
N ALA A 180 -3.67 9.66 17.62
CA ALA A 180 -2.50 10.21 16.94
C ALA A 180 -1.30 10.33 17.88
N ALA A 181 -1.51 10.84 19.09
CA ALA A 181 -0.45 11.01 20.10
C ALA A 181 0.15 9.68 20.60
N LYS A 182 -0.51 8.54 20.38
CA LYS A 182 0.05 7.21 20.69
C LYS A 182 1.07 6.73 19.65
N GLY A 183 1.09 7.33 18.45
CA GLY A 183 1.96 6.90 17.36
C GLY A 183 1.51 5.58 16.72
N GLY A 184 2.46 4.83 16.16
CA GLY A 184 2.20 3.57 15.47
C GLY A 184 1.62 3.73 14.06
N GLY A 185 1.88 4.87 13.42
CA GLY A 185 1.46 5.14 12.04
C GLY A 185 -0.03 5.43 11.85
N PHE A 186 -0.81 5.64 12.92
CA PHE A 186 -2.19 6.11 12.81
C PHE A 186 -2.23 7.48 12.12
N ILE A 187 -3.10 7.64 11.13
CA ILE A 187 -3.35 8.90 10.44
C ILE A 187 -4.84 9.21 10.45
N SER A 188 -5.21 10.38 10.98
CA SER A 188 -6.60 10.84 10.96
C SER A 188 -6.93 11.56 9.65
N PRO A 189 -8.04 11.21 8.97
CA PRO A 189 -8.58 11.98 7.85
C PRO A 189 -9.38 13.22 8.31
N ASN A 190 -9.59 13.39 9.62
CA ASN A 190 -10.39 14.47 10.17
C ASN A 190 -9.59 15.77 10.19
N LYS A 191 -9.94 16.72 9.32
CA LYS A 191 -9.28 18.05 9.22
C LYS A 191 -9.34 18.90 10.50
N ALA A 192 -10.14 18.51 11.49
CA ALA A 192 -10.19 19.17 12.78
C ALA A 192 -9.13 18.65 13.78
N VAL A 193 -8.48 17.51 13.49
CA VAL A 193 -7.36 16.99 14.29
C VAL A 193 -6.13 17.86 14.03
N SER A 194 -5.51 18.36 15.11
CA SER A 194 -4.28 19.13 14.99
C SER A 194 -3.14 18.27 14.46
N LEU A 195 -2.39 18.77 13.48
CA LEU A 195 -1.14 18.13 13.03
C LEU A 195 -0.07 18.09 14.14
N ASP A 196 -0.17 18.93 15.17
CA ASP A 196 0.72 18.90 16.32
C ASP A 196 0.35 17.80 17.33
N ALA A 197 -0.71 17.01 17.08
CA ALA A 197 -1.05 15.84 17.89
C ALA A 197 -0.16 14.63 17.59
N TYR A 198 0.52 14.61 16.44
CA TYR A 198 1.42 13.52 16.06
C TYR A 198 2.77 13.63 16.79
N PRO A 199 3.34 12.51 17.26
CA PRO A 199 4.52 12.52 18.13
C PRO A 199 5.84 12.82 17.39
N ASP A 200 5.84 12.71 16.07
CA ASP A 200 7.02 12.86 15.22
C ASP A 200 6.70 13.55 13.89
N GLU A 201 7.71 14.18 13.29
CA GLU A 201 7.57 14.96 12.05
C GLU A 201 7.24 14.09 10.83
N LEU A 202 7.60 12.80 10.84
CA LEU A 202 7.32 11.89 9.72
C LEU A 202 5.82 11.58 9.67
N THR A 203 5.23 11.15 10.77
CA THR A 203 3.79 10.86 10.87
C THR A 203 2.97 12.14 10.64
N LYS A 204 3.46 13.29 11.12
CA LYS A 204 2.85 14.60 10.85
C LYS A 204 2.81 14.93 9.35
N LYS A 205 3.89 14.73 8.62
CA LYS A 205 3.94 14.93 7.15
C LYS A 205 2.98 13.99 6.42
N MET A 206 2.92 12.73 6.82
CA MET A 206 1.95 11.77 6.26
C MET A 206 0.50 12.23 6.48
N ALA A 207 0.19 12.71 7.69
CA ALA A 207 -1.13 13.24 8.00
C ALA A 207 -1.46 14.50 7.20
N GLU A 208 -0.49 15.39 7.03
CA GLU A 208 -0.62 16.58 6.19
C GLU A 208 -0.93 16.20 4.74
N MET A 209 -0.27 15.17 4.19
CA MET A 209 -0.56 14.65 2.85
C MET A 209 -2.01 14.18 2.73
N VAL A 210 -2.52 13.42 3.70
CA VAL A 210 -3.90 12.89 3.66
C VAL A 210 -4.93 14.02 3.72
N VAL A 211 -4.79 14.98 4.65
CA VAL A 211 -5.81 16.05 4.82
C VAL A 211 -5.78 17.08 3.69
N ASN A 212 -4.66 17.19 2.97
CA ASN A 212 -4.48 18.09 1.83
C ASN A 212 -4.59 17.39 0.47
N ALA A 213 -4.83 16.07 0.43
CA ALA A 213 -4.96 15.32 -0.81
C ALA A 213 -6.11 15.87 -1.68
N GLU A 214 -5.81 16.19 -2.94
CA GLU A 214 -6.84 16.52 -3.93
C GLU A 214 -7.53 15.25 -4.46
N VAL A 215 -6.75 14.17 -4.57
CA VAL A 215 -7.21 12.85 -4.97
C VAL A 215 -6.86 11.86 -3.87
N PHE A 216 -7.91 11.25 -3.32
CA PHE A 216 -7.81 10.12 -2.40
C PHE A 216 -8.65 8.96 -2.94
N ARG A 217 -8.14 7.74 -2.86
CA ARG A 217 -8.92 6.50 -3.05
C ARG A 217 -8.62 5.50 -1.95
N PHE A 218 -9.65 4.74 -1.58
CA PHE A 218 -9.45 3.55 -0.75
C PHE A 218 -8.80 2.46 -1.57
N ASP A 219 -8.10 1.56 -0.88
CA ASP A 219 -7.55 0.35 -1.47
C ASP A 219 -8.64 -0.39 -2.27
N ALA A 220 -8.34 -0.72 -3.52
CA ALA A 220 -9.30 -1.25 -4.49
C ALA A 220 -9.79 -2.61 -4.02
N SER A 221 -8.86 -3.49 -3.62
CA SER A 221 -9.17 -4.83 -3.15
C SER A 221 -10.13 -4.84 -1.96
N ASP A 222 -10.11 -3.82 -1.10
CA ASP A 222 -11.06 -3.65 0.01
C ASP A 222 -12.47 -3.24 -0.43
N LEU A 223 -12.58 -2.58 -1.58
CA LEU A 223 -13.85 -2.13 -2.17
C LEU A 223 -14.51 -3.19 -3.06
N MET A 224 -13.72 -4.15 -3.56
CA MET A 224 -14.19 -5.21 -4.45
C MET A 224 -14.95 -6.31 -3.68
N PRO A 225 -15.82 -7.10 -4.33
CA PRO A 225 -16.38 -8.31 -3.74
C PRO A 225 -15.29 -9.23 -3.21
N ALA A 226 -15.53 -9.87 -2.07
CA ALA A 226 -14.52 -10.69 -1.38
C ALA A 226 -13.94 -11.85 -2.22
N ALA A 227 -14.71 -12.37 -3.19
CA ALA A 227 -14.23 -13.38 -4.13
C ALA A 227 -13.14 -12.85 -5.09
N VAL A 228 -13.14 -11.54 -5.32
CA VAL A 228 -12.21 -10.84 -6.19
C VAL A 228 -11.10 -10.20 -5.35
N GLY A 229 -11.43 -9.16 -4.58
CA GLY A 229 -10.45 -8.34 -3.85
C GLY A 229 -9.61 -9.15 -2.89
N SER A 230 -10.24 -9.73 -1.87
CA SER A 230 -9.59 -10.63 -0.91
C SER A 230 -9.42 -12.08 -1.40
N GLY A 231 -9.60 -12.33 -2.69
CA GLY A 231 -9.69 -13.67 -3.27
C GLY A 231 -8.72 -13.87 -4.43
N SER A 232 -9.27 -13.84 -5.65
CA SER A 232 -8.50 -14.03 -6.87
C SER A 232 -7.42 -12.96 -7.09
N PHE A 233 -7.64 -11.71 -6.66
CA PHE A 233 -6.64 -10.66 -6.81
C PHE A 233 -5.43 -10.92 -5.90
N TRP A 234 -5.63 -11.16 -4.60
CA TRP A 234 -4.54 -11.56 -3.69
C TRP A 234 -3.78 -12.78 -4.23
N THR A 235 -4.50 -13.83 -4.63
CA THR A 235 -3.87 -15.04 -5.20
C THR A 235 -3.12 -14.74 -6.50
N GLY A 236 -3.70 -13.94 -7.39
CA GLY A 236 -3.13 -13.57 -8.67
C GLY A 236 -1.83 -12.78 -8.55
N THR A 237 -1.72 -11.91 -7.53
CA THR A 237 -0.45 -11.19 -7.28
C THR A 237 0.68 -12.14 -6.89
N LEU A 238 0.42 -13.12 -6.03
CA LEU A 238 1.39 -14.14 -5.64
C LEU A 238 1.79 -15.02 -6.82
N ASP A 239 0.80 -15.45 -7.62
CA ASP A 239 1.02 -16.23 -8.84
C ASP A 239 1.91 -15.47 -9.84
N TYR A 240 1.63 -14.18 -10.06
CA TYR A 240 2.43 -13.34 -10.96
C TYR A 240 3.88 -13.20 -10.48
N VAL A 241 4.08 -12.89 -9.20
CA VAL A 241 5.43 -12.81 -8.60
C VAL A 241 6.14 -14.17 -8.62
N GLY A 242 5.37 -15.26 -8.51
CA GLY A 242 5.86 -16.63 -8.68
C GLY A 242 6.21 -17.02 -10.12
N GLY A 243 6.04 -16.11 -11.09
CA GLY A 243 6.42 -16.28 -12.48
C GLY A 243 5.29 -16.80 -13.39
N LYS A 244 4.03 -16.78 -12.93
CA LYS A 244 2.88 -17.07 -13.80
C LYS A 244 2.72 -15.94 -14.83
N ASP A 245 2.34 -16.32 -16.04
CA ASP A 245 2.09 -15.38 -17.13
C ASP A 245 0.97 -14.39 -16.76
N LEU A 246 1.21 -13.10 -17.04
CA LEU A 246 0.32 -12.01 -16.63
C LEU A 246 -1.05 -12.11 -17.29
N ASP A 247 -1.11 -12.43 -18.59
CA ASP A 247 -2.39 -12.52 -19.30
C ASP A 247 -3.24 -13.64 -18.69
N THR A 248 -2.63 -14.77 -18.36
CA THR A 248 -3.30 -15.86 -17.65
C THR A 248 -3.79 -15.44 -16.26
N VAL A 249 -2.98 -14.71 -15.48
CA VAL A 249 -3.39 -14.18 -14.15
C VAL A 249 -4.60 -13.26 -14.29
N LEU A 250 -4.57 -12.31 -15.21
CA LEU A 250 -5.66 -11.34 -15.40
C LEU A 250 -6.95 -12.01 -15.90
N GLU A 251 -6.85 -13.01 -16.78
CA GLU A 251 -7.99 -13.81 -17.24
C GLU A 251 -8.66 -14.56 -16.07
N GLU A 252 -7.88 -15.18 -15.17
CA GLU A 252 -8.44 -15.89 -14.01
C GLU A 252 -9.12 -14.95 -12.99
N ILE A 253 -8.56 -13.74 -12.80
CA ILE A 253 -9.21 -12.73 -11.97
C ILE A 253 -10.50 -12.25 -12.65
N GLU A 254 -10.49 -12.01 -13.97
CA GLU A 254 -11.68 -11.63 -14.72
C GLU A 254 -12.79 -12.66 -14.60
N ASP A 255 -12.48 -13.95 -14.74
CA ASP A 255 -13.45 -15.04 -14.59
C ASP A 255 -14.14 -14.99 -13.21
N SER A 256 -13.39 -14.70 -12.15
CA SER A 256 -13.96 -14.54 -10.81
C SER A 256 -14.79 -13.26 -10.65
N ALA A 257 -14.43 -12.19 -11.38
CA ALA A 257 -15.09 -10.90 -11.30
C ALA A 257 -16.45 -10.91 -12.01
N VAL A 258 -16.53 -11.52 -13.20
CA VAL A 258 -17.78 -11.66 -13.97
C VAL A 258 -18.89 -12.35 -13.16
N ASP A 259 -18.52 -13.30 -12.29
CA ASP A 259 -19.49 -14.00 -11.43
C ASP A 259 -19.84 -13.23 -10.14
N ALA A 260 -18.98 -12.31 -9.69
CA ALA A 260 -19.07 -11.67 -8.38
C ALA A 260 -19.73 -10.28 -8.39
N TYR A 261 -19.71 -9.57 -9.52
CA TYR A 261 -20.36 -8.26 -9.72
C TYR A 261 -21.78 -8.39 -10.31
#